data_AF-A0A6N1DYU0-F1
#
_entry.id   AF-A0A6N1DYU0-F1
#
_cell.length_a   1.000
_cell.length_b   1.000
_cell.length_c   1.000
_cell.angle_alpha   90.00
_cell.angle_beta   90.00
_cell.angle_gamma   90.00
#
_symmetry.space_group_name_H-M   'P 1'
#
loop_
_entity.id
_entity.type
_entity.pdbx_description
1 polymer ?
#
loop_
_entity_poly.entity_id
_entity_poly.type
_entity_poly.pdbx_seq_one_letter_code
_entity_poly.pdbx_strand_id
1 'polypeptide(L)' 'MVRIGRYTVYLGILLVAVGLIVGFGVMIMQNSGDAAAPWLALVPVGFLALLLGTVLTQLGGEED' A
#
# COMPACT_ATOMS: atom_id res chain seq x y z
N MET A 1 5.26 -12.64 15.59
CA MET A 1 4.41 -11.70 14.80
C MET A 1 5.21 -10.83 13.82
N VAL A 2 6.49 -10.56 14.12
CA VAL A 2 7.45 -9.82 13.27
C VAL A 2 7.49 -10.26 11.79
N ARG A 3 7.53 -11.57 11.50
CA ARG A 3 7.56 -12.06 10.10
C ARG A 3 6.31 -11.68 9.31
N ILE A 4 5.13 -11.77 9.92
CA ILE A 4 3.87 -11.39 9.30
C ILE A 4 3.85 -9.87 9.07
N GLY A 5 4.22 -9.09 10.09
CA GLY A 5 4.32 -7.63 9.98
C GLY A 5 5.20 -7.19 8.82
N ARG A 6 6.39 -7.80 8.66
CA ARG A 6 7.31 -7.51 7.56
C ARG A 6 6.71 -7.76 6.18
N TYR A 7 6.02 -8.89 5.99
CA TYR A 7 5.35 -9.17 4.71
C TYR A 7 4.22 -8.19 4.42
N THR A 8 3.44 -7.82 5.45
CA THR A 8 2.37 -6.83 5.32
C THR A 8 2.91 -5.45 4.96
N VAL A 9 4.08 -5.05 5.49
CA VAL A 9 4.77 -3.83 5.07
C VAL A 9 5.11 -3.89 3.58
N TYR A 10 5.77 -4.94 3.12
CA TYR A 10 6.14 -5.04 1.70
C TYR A 10 4.91 -5.05 0.77
N LEU A 11 3.84 -5.73 1.16
CA LEU A 11 2.58 -5.70 0.43
C LEU A 11 2.00 -4.29 0.37
N GLY A 12 1.98 -3.57 1.49
CA GLY A 12 1.48 -2.20 1.54
C GLY A 12 2.30 -1.23 0.68
N ILE A 13 3.64 -1.34 0.69
CA ILE A 13 4.52 -0.57 -0.21
C ILE A 13 4.14 -0.84 -1.66
N LEU A 14 3.99 -2.12 -2.02
CA LEU A 14 3.65 -2.52 -3.37
C LEU A 14 2.30 -1.95 -3.81
N LEU A 15 1.28 -2.03 -2.96
CA LEU A 15 -0.06 -1.49 -3.25
C LEU A 15 -0.04 0.03 -3.46
N VAL A 16 0.70 0.77 -2.62
CA VAL A 16 0.88 2.22 -2.80
C VAL A 16 1.60 2.53 -4.11
N ALA A 17 2.73 1.85 -4.37
CA ALA A 17 3.51 2.07 -5.59
C ALA A 17 2.69 1.77 -6.85
N VAL A 18 1.97 0.65 -6.89
CA VAL A 18 1.10 0.28 -8.02
C VAL A 18 -0.04 1.28 -8.17
N GLY A 19 -0.72 1.65 -7.08
CA GLY A 19 -1.82 2.61 -7.13
C GLY A 19 -1.38 3.98 -7.66
N LEU A 20 -0.21 4.46 -7.27
CA LEU A 20 0.35 5.72 -7.75
C LEU A 20 0.82 5.63 -9.21
N ILE A 21 1.68 4.65 -9.54
CA ILE A 21 2.26 4.52 -10.88
C ILE A 21 1.16 4.29 -11.92
N VAL A 22 0.24 3.35 -11.65
CA VAL A 22 -0.83 3.03 -12.59
C VAL A 22 -1.92 4.11 -12.58
N GLY A 23 -2.33 4.59 -11.40
CA GLY A 23 -3.39 5.60 -11.29
C GLY A 23 -3.01 6.90 -11.99
N PHE A 24 -1.83 7.46 -11.69
CA PHE A 24 -1.37 8.67 -12.38
C PHE A 24 -0.98 8.40 -13.84
N GLY A 25 -0.40 7.23 -14.16
CA GLY A 25 -0.11 6.86 -15.54
C GLY A 25 -1.37 6.82 -16.42
N VAL A 26 -2.45 6.22 -15.92
CA VAL A 26 -3.76 6.17 -16.58
C VAL A 26 -4.35 7.57 -16.71
N MET A 27 -4.27 8.40 -15.67
CA MET A 27 -4.79 9.77 -15.70
C MET A 27 -4.11 10.60 -16.81
N ILE A 28 -2.79 10.45 -16.98
CA ILE A 28 -2.02 11.15 -18.02
C ILE A 28 -2.35 10.60 -19.41
N MET A 29 -2.42 9.27 -19.58
CA MET A 29 -2.65 8.65 -20.90
C MET A 29 -4.08 8.86 -21.42
N GLN A 30 -5.08 8.80 -20.54
CA GLN A 30 -6.49 8.84 -20.93
C GLN A 30 -7.14 10.21 -20.76
N ASN A 31 -6.41 11.18 -20.18
CA ASN A 31 -6.90 12.53 -19.85
C ASN A 31 -8.27 12.54 -19.15
N SER A 32 -8.58 11.46 -18.42
CA SER A 32 -9.88 11.17 -17.82
C SER A 32 -9.67 10.55 -16.44
N GLY A 33 -10.31 11.12 -15.41
CA GLY A 33 -10.15 10.69 -14.02
C GLY A 33 -10.84 9.37 -13.67
N ASP A 34 -11.88 8.99 -14.41
CA ASP A 34 -12.72 7.83 -14.08
C ASP A 34 -11.96 6.50 -14.14
N ALA A 35 -11.06 6.34 -15.11
CA ALA A 35 -10.23 5.15 -15.23
C ALA A 35 -9.10 5.10 -14.19
N ALA A 36 -8.68 6.24 -13.64
CA ALA A 36 -7.62 6.35 -12.64
C ALA A 36 -8.12 6.14 -11.21
N ALA A 37 -9.38 6.49 -10.93
CA ALA A 37 -10.01 6.39 -9.61
C ALA A 37 -9.85 5.03 -8.91
N PRO A 38 -10.11 3.86 -9.55
CA PRO A 38 -9.96 2.56 -8.87
C PRO A 38 -8.49 2.25 -8.52
N TRP A 39 -7.53 2.71 -9.32
CA TRP A 39 -6.10 2.53 -9.05
C TRP A 39 -5.63 3.41 -7.91
N LEU A 40 -6.06 4.68 -7.88
CA LEU A 40 -5.74 5.59 -6.78
C LEU A 40 -6.39 5.13 -5.46
N ALA A 41 -7.53 4.41 -5.51
CA ALA A 41 -8.14 3.81 -4.33
C ALA A 41 -7.29 2.68 -3.70
N LEU A 42 -6.32 2.09 -4.42
CA LEU A 42 -5.36 1.15 -3.80
C LEU A 42 -4.39 1.86 -2.83
N VAL A 43 -4.16 3.16 -3.00
CA VAL A 43 -3.25 3.93 -2.15
C VAL A 43 -3.67 3.91 -0.67
N PRO A 44 -4.91 4.30 -0.29
CA PRO A 44 -5.33 4.23 1.10
C PRO A 44 -5.31 2.80 1.65
N VAL A 45 -5.63 1.79 0.84
CA VAL A 45 -5.54 0.37 1.26
C VAL A 45 -4.10 -0.03 1.54
N GLY A 46 -3.17 0.35 0.66
CA GLY A 46 -1.73 0.13 0.84
C GLY A 46 -1.18 0.83 2.08
N PHE A 47 -1.64 2.05 2.37
CA PHE A 47 -1.30 2.77 3.60
C PHE A 47 -1.79 2.05 4.87
N LEU A 48 -3.01 1.52 4.86
CA LEU A 48 -3.53 0.74 6.00
C LEU A 48 -2.73 -0.55 6.20
N ALA A 49 -2.38 -1.25 5.12
CA ALA A 49 -1.53 -2.44 5.18
C ALA A 49 -0.12 -2.10 5.70
N LEU A 50 0.47 -1.01 5.23
CA LEU A 50 1.74 -0.47 5.72
C LEU A 50 1.71 -0.20 7.22
N LEU A 51 0.68 0.51 7.68
CA LEU A 51 0.52 0.85 9.09
C LEU A 51 0.37 -0.42 9.94
N LEU A 52 -0.52 -1.33 9.54
CA LEU A 52 -0.73 -2.60 10.23
C LEU A 52 0.56 -3.42 10.29
N GLY A 53 1.27 -3.56 9.17
CA GLY A 53 2.52 -4.28 9.10
C GLY A 53 3.59 -3.67 10.00
N THR A 54 3.69 -2.35 10.01
CA THR A 54 4.63 -1.60 10.86
C THR A 54 4.30 -1.83 12.33
N VAL A 55 3.03 -1.66 12.73
CA VAL A 55 2.56 -1.88 14.11
C VAL A 55 2.84 -3.32 14.55
N LEU A 56 2.52 -4.32 13.72
CA LEU A 56 2.78 -5.74 14.03
C LEU A 56 4.27 -6.08 14.15
N THR A 57 5.12 -5.37 13.41
CA THR A 57 6.57 -5.57 13.46
C THR A 57 7.16 -4.92 14.72
N GLN A 58 6.72 -3.69 15.03
CA GLN A 58 7.25 -2.90 16.14
C GLN A 58 6.70 -3.37 17.50
N LEU A 59 5.40 -3.64 17.61
CA LEU A 59 4.78 -4.12 18.85
C LEU A 59 4.96 -5.62 19.08
N GLY A 60 5.23 -6.38 18.01
CA GLY A 60 5.54 -7.81 18.11
C GLY A 60 7.00 -8.11 18.44
N GLY A 61 7.78 -7.08 18.79
CA GLY A 61 9.23 -7.13 19.00
C GLY A 61 9.68 -7.25 20.46
N GLU A 62 8.76 -7.37 21.43
CA GLU A 62 9.09 -7.58 22.85
C GLU A 62 8.49 -8.90 23.36
N GLU A 63 9.07 -10.01 22.91
CA GLU A 63 9.13 -11.27 23.66
C GLU A 63 10.48 -11.92 23.30
N ASP A 64 11.57 -11.38 23.87
CA ASP A 64 12.82 -12.08 24.22
C ASP A 64 13.63 -11.20 25.19
#